data_AF-A0A1Q3C4A0-F1
#
_entry.id   AF-A0A1Q3C4A0-F1
#
_cell.length_a   1.000
_cell.length_b   1.000
_cell.length_c   1.000
_cell.angle_alpha   90.00
_cell.angle_beta   90.00
_cell.angle_gamma   90.00
#
_symmetry.space_group_name_H-M   'P 1'
#
loop_
_entity.id
_entity.type
_entity.pdbx_description
1 polymer ?
#
loop_
_entity_poly.entity_id
_entity_poly.type
_entity_poly.pdbx_seq_one_letter_code
_entity_poly.pdbx_strand_id
1 'polypeptide(L)'
;SGLQIYYLSSSNSDGSDHYCQQLGWKRLQEYDPTQRCWKYLSDLAEGNGVQENHLPFEDELEDEDYYPSLPFAALFSCFKAKGLKVTCLLCYCSEGDNIADAFNLAGAASKFLGLGLNSLHGDEGGKWVVPFSWKTVYGPPPDMSIF
;
A
#
# COMPACT_ATOMS: atom_id res chain seq x y z
N SER A 1 -12.57 16.49 5.08
CA SER A 1 -11.15 16.08 5.02
C SER A 1 -10.99 15.06 3.92
N GLY A 2 -10.13 15.28 2.93
CA GLY A 2 -9.91 14.32 1.84
C GLY A 2 -9.19 13.07 2.34
N LEU A 3 -9.38 11.95 1.65
CA LEU A 3 -8.68 10.69 1.93
C LEU A 3 -7.16 10.90 1.77
N GLN A 4 -6.41 10.59 2.83
CA GLN A 4 -4.98 10.85 2.91
C GLN A 4 -4.17 9.69 2.33
N ILE A 5 -3.28 9.99 1.40
CA ILE A 5 -2.29 9.03 0.90
C ILE A 5 -1.04 9.09 1.77
N TYR A 6 -0.56 7.91 2.14
CA TYR A 6 0.72 7.67 2.79
C TYR A 6 1.69 7.01 1.82
N TYR A 7 2.98 7.19 2.02
CA TYR A 7 4.00 6.57 1.18
C TYR A 7 5.23 6.09 1.96
N LEU A 8 5.90 5.09 1.41
CA LEU A 8 7.25 4.66 1.77
C LEU A 8 8.05 4.51 0.48
N SER A 9 9.20 5.17 0.36
CA SER A 9 10.01 5.14 -0.85
C SER A 9 11.45 4.69 -0.59
N SER A 10 12.04 3.98 -1.54
CA SER A 10 13.47 3.64 -1.50
C SER A 10 14.39 4.77 -1.98
N SER A 11 13.83 5.93 -2.36
CA SER A 11 14.60 7.09 -2.84
C SER A 11 15.61 7.60 -1.82
N ASN A 12 15.24 7.59 -0.54
CA ASN A 12 16.11 7.93 0.59
C ASN A 12 16.10 6.81 1.63
N SER A 13 17.15 6.71 2.44
CA SER A 13 17.30 5.64 3.46
C SER A 13 16.22 5.68 4.54
N ASP A 14 15.71 6.87 4.86
CA ASP A 14 14.66 7.15 5.86
C ASP A 14 13.23 6.95 5.32
N GLY A 15 13.09 6.48 4.08
CA GLY A 15 11.80 6.25 3.44
C GLY A 15 11.18 7.48 2.77
N SER A 16 11.84 8.64 2.82
CA SER A 16 11.31 9.89 2.27
C SER A 16 11.47 10.00 0.74
N ASP A 17 10.62 10.82 0.12
CA ASP A 17 10.66 11.10 -1.31
C ASP A 17 10.14 12.51 -1.62
N HIS A 18 10.98 13.33 -2.24
CA HIS A 18 10.64 14.72 -2.56
C HIS A 18 9.43 14.83 -3.51
N TYR A 19 9.29 13.92 -4.46
CA TYR A 19 8.16 13.95 -5.40
C TYR A 19 6.84 13.63 -4.67
N CYS A 20 6.84 12.63 -3.78
CA CYS A 20 5.67 12.32 -2.96
C CYS A 20 5.29 13.48 -2.01
N GLN A 21 6.28 14.18 -1.44
CA GLN A 21 6.06 15.37 -0.62
C GLN A 21 5.41 16.51 -1.42
N GLN A 22 5.88 16.76 -2.65
CA GLN A 22 5.27 17.75 -3.55
C GLN A 22 3.82 17.42 -3.91
N LEU A 23 3.47 16.13 -3.96
CA LEU A 23 2.09 15.67 -4.18
C LEU A 23 1.19 15.85 -2.93
N GLY A 24 1.76 16.27 -1.80
CA GLY A 24 1.06 16.48 -0.53
C GLY A 24 0.83 15.20 0.27
N TRP A 25 1.58 14.13 -0.02
CA TRP A 25 1.42 12.84 0.64
C TRP A 25 2.28 12.73 1.90
N LYS A 26 1.82 11.93 2.87
CA LYS A 26 2.50 11.75 4.15
C LYS A 26 3.47 10.57 4.09
N ARG A 27 4.68 10.72 4.58
CA ARG A 27 5.59 9.58 4.78
C ARG A 27 4.99 8.65 5.85
N LEU A 28 5.10 7.33 5.66
CA LEU A 28 4.85 6.32 6.68
C LEU A 28 5.82 6.58 7.84
N GLN A 29 5.30 7.02 8.99
CA GLN A 29 6.15 7.45 10.11
C GLN A 29 6.76 6.27 10.85
N GLU A 30 6.07 5.15 10.81
CA GLU A 30 6.36 3.85 11.43
C GLU A 30 7.47 3.09 10.71
N TYR A 31 7.94 3.59 9.55
CA TYR A 31 9.14 3.06 8.94
C TYR A 31 10.38 3.63 9.65
N ASP A 32 11.06 2.74 10.37
CA ASP A 32 12.39 2.96 10.93
C ASP A 32 13.30 1.77 10.54
N PRO A 33 14.32 1.98 9.69
CA PRO A 33 15.23 0.91 9.26
C PRO A 33 16.09 0.34 10.40
N THR A 34 16.11 0.98 11.57
CA THR A 34 16.86 0.53 12.74
C THR A 34 16.06 -0.40 13.66
N GLN A 35 14.74 -0.42 13.54
CA GLN A 35 13.86 -1.34 14.29
C GLN A 35 14.08 -2.80 13.86
N ARG A 36 13.86 -3.73 14.80
CA ARG A 36 14.27 -5.14 14.63
C ARG A 36 13.69 -5.79 13.37
N CYS A 37 12.38 -5.62 13.11
CA CYS A 37 11.72 -6.32 12.01
C CYS A 37 12.03 -5.70 10.65
N TRP A 38 12.16 -4.37 10.57
CA TRP A 38 12.64 -3.70 9.36
C TRP A 38 14.08 -4.09 9.02
N LYS A 39 14.95 -4.15 10.03
CA LYS A 39 16.33 -4.60 9.88
C LYS A 39 16.40 -6.06 9.44
N TYR A 40 15.63 -6.94 10.08
CA TYR A 40 15.50 -8.35 9.70
C TYR A 40 15.13 -8.50 8.22
N LEU A 41 14.11 -7.77 7.75
CA LEU A 41 13.70 -7.82 6.35
C LEU A 41 14.80 -7.33 5.40
N SER A 42 15.58 -6.32 5.80
CA SER A 42 16.71 -5.83 5.00
C SER A 42 17.82 -6.87 4.91
N ASP A 43 18.22 -7.44 6.06
CA ASP A 43 19.27 -8.47 6.14
C ASP A 43 18.87 -9.72 5.34
N LEU A 44 17.61 -10.15 5.46
CA LEU A 44 17.05 -11.27 4.70
C LEU A 44 17.07 -11.00 3.19
N ALA A 45 16.66 -9.79 2.79
CA ALA A 45 16.62 -9.39 1.39
C ALA A 45 18.03 -9.27 0.75
N GLU A 46 19.04 -8.89 1.55
CA GLU A 46 20.44 -8.81 1.13
C GLU A 46 21.14 -10.19 1.07
N GLY A 47 20.49 -11.23 1.61
CA GLY A 47 21.08 -12.57 1.72
C GLY A 47 22.14 -12.66 2.83
N ASN A 48 22.16 -11.71 3.76
CA ASN A 48 22.96 -11.80 4.97
C ASN A 48 22.41 -12.98 5.78
N GLY A 49 23.24 -13.93 6.21
CA GLY A 49 22.81 -15.18 6.84
C GLY A 49 21.91 -14.94 8.06
N VAL A 50 20.60 -14.96 7.85
CA VAL A 50 19.59 -14.76 8.88
C VAL A 50 19.39 -16.09 9.61
N GLN A 51 19.65 -16.13 10.92
CA GLN A 51 19.19 -17.25 11.72
C GLN A 51 17.66 -17.18 11.84
N GLU A 52 16.96 -18.16 11.26
CA GLU A 52 15.50 -18.29 11.31
C GLU A 52 14.94 -18.37 12.75
N ASN A 53 15.80 -18.60 13.74
CA ASN A 53 15.46 -18.78 15.16
C ASN A 53 15.10 -17.48 15.92
N HIS A 54 15.07 -16.32 15.26
CA HIS A 54 14.78 -15.03 15.88
C HIS A 54 13.54 -14.31 15.32
N LEU A 55 12.69 -15.02 14.59
CA LEU A 55 11.39 -14.48 14.23
C LEU A 55 10.53 -14.39 15.51
N PRO A 56 10.01 -13.21 15.88
CA PRO A 56 9.01 -13.14 16.94
C PRO A 56 7.83 -14.02 16.52
N PHE A 57 7.39 -14.88 17.44
CA PHE A 57 6.11 -15.56 17.27
C PHE A 57 5.00 -14.51 17.11
N GLU A 58 3.88 -14.85 16.47
CA GLU A 58 2.75 -13.91 16.34
C GLU A 58 2.31 -13.31 17.69
N ASP A 59 2.50 -14.07 18.78
CA ASP A 59 2.22 -13.67 20.16
C ASP A 59 3.26 -12.69 20.78
N GLU A 60 4.41 -12.46 20.12
CA GLU A 60 5.51 -11.57 20.55
C GLU A 60 5.64 -10.31 19.68
N LEU A 61 4.70 -10.08 18.76
CA LEU A 61 4.68 -8.88 17.93
C LEU A 61 4.27 -7.67 18.77
N GLU A 62 5.15 -6.67 18.81
CA GLU A 62 4.84 -5.36 19.39
C GLU A 62 4.14 -4.48 18.34
N ASP A 63 3.50 -3.38 18.76
CA ASP A 63 2.83 -2.45 17.83
C ASP A 63 3.77 -1.94 16.73
N GLU A 64 5.06 -1.77 17.05
CA GLU A 64 6.10 -1.36 16.09
C GLU A 64 6.39 -2.41 15.01
N ASP A 65 6.06 -3.68 15.28
CA ASP A 65 6.27 -4.78 14.35
C ASP A 65 5.11 -4.97 13.37
N TYR A 66 3.99 -4.25 13.56
CA TYR A 66 2.79 -4.42 12.73
C TYR A 66 3.08 -4.20 11.24
N TYR A 67 3.62 -3.03 10.85
CA TYR A 67 3.91 -2.74 9.43
C TYR A 67 4.96 -3.67 8.81
N PRO A 68 6.12 -3.95 9.43
CA PRO A 68 7.07 -4.88 8.86
C PRO A 68 6.58 -6.33 8.82
N SER A 69 5.55 -6.71 9.59
CA SER A 69 4.90 -8.03 9.47
C SER A 69 4.06 -8.18 8.19
N LEU A 70 3.64 -7.07 7.56
CA LEU A 70 2.76 -7.10 6.40
C LEU A 70 3.53 -7.43 5.10
N PRO A 71 2.89 -8.11 4.12
CA PRO A 71 3.56 -8.55 2.89
C PRO A 71 4.21 -7.44 2.06
N PHE A 72 3.69 -6.20 2.11
CA PHE A 72 4.25 -5.09 1.36
C PHE A 72 5.68 -4.75 1.83
N ALA A 73 5.98 -4.91 3.13
CA ALA A 73 7.27 -4.59 3.71
C ALA A 73 8.35 -5.56 3.21
N ALA A 74 8.03 -6.86 3.15
CA ALA A 74 8.94 -7.87 2.60
C ALA A 74 9.24 -7.62 1.11
N LEU A 75 8.23 -7.26 0.31
CA LEU A 75 8.40 -6.89 -1.10
C LEU A 75 9.24 -5.62 -1.25
N PHE A 76 8.97 -4.60 -0.43
CA PHE A 76 9.74 -3.36 -0.39
C PHE A 76 11.23 -3.62 -0.13
N SER A 77 11.55 -4.38 0.92
CA SER A 77 12.94 -4.73 1.26
C SER A 77 13.61 -5.55 0.17
N CYS A 78 12.92 -6.56 -0.39
CA CYS A 78 13.44 -7.35 -1.51
C CYS A 78 13.76 -6.51 -2.75
N PHE A 79 12.87 -5.61 -3.16
CA PHE A 79 13.10 -4.75 -4.33
C PHE A 79 14.19 -3.71 -4.06
N LYS A 80 14.21 -3.12 -2.87
CA LYS A 80 15.26 -2.20 -2.44
C LYS A 80 16.64 -2.87 -2.45
N ALA A 81 16.78 -4.08 -1.90
CA ALA A 81 18.04 -4.83 -1.89
C ALA A 81 18.53 -5.18 -3.30
N LYS A 82 17.62 -5.39 -4.25
CA LYS A 82 17.94 -5.57 -5.67
C LYS A 82 18.29 -4.27 -6.41
N GLY A 83 18.34 -3.13 -5.73
CA GLY A 83 18.60 -1.82 -6.32
C GLY A 83 17.45 -1.28 -7.17
N LEU A 84 16.25 -1.84 -7.05
CA LEU A 84 15.07 -1.33 -7.75
C LEU A 84 14.50 -0.11 -6.99
N LYS A 85 14.10 0.91 -7.74
CA LYS A 85 13.32 2.02 -7.17
C LYS A 85 11.91 1.52 -6.87
N VAL A 86 11.53 1.57 -5.60
CA VAL A 86 10.22 1.14 -5.12
C VAL A 86 9.59 2.23 -4.29
N THR A 87 8.29 2.46 -4.52
CA THR A 87 7.46 3.34 -3.72
C THR A 87 6.16 2.62 -3.40
N CYS A 88 5.90 2.41 -2.12
CA CYS A 88 4.64 1.88 -1.63
C CYS A 88 3.68 3.06 -1.39
N LEU A 89 2.46 2.98 -1.91
CA LEU A 89 1.38 3.91 -1.61
C LEU A 89 0.36 3.20 -0.71
N LEU A 90 -0.03 3.85 0.38
CA LEU A 90 -0.96 3.31 1.37
C LEU A 90 -2.14 4.25 1.54
N CYS A 91 -3.34 3.68 1.71
CA CYS A 91 -4.56 4.39 2.04
C CYS A 91 -5.21 3.66 3.22
N TYR A 92 -5.29 4.32 4.37
CA TYR A 92 -5.96 3.74 5.54
C TYR A 92 -7.46 3.82 5.36
N CYS A 93 -8.12 2.70 5.61
CA CYS A 93 -9.55 2.55 5.48
C CYS A 93 -10.09 1.70 6.63
N SER A 94 -11.33 1.95 7.03
CA SER A 94 -12.02 1.12 8.01
C SER A 94 -12.51 -0.15 7.34
N GLU A 95 -12.69 -1.23 8.11
CA GLU A 95 -13.28 -2.47 7.59
C GLU A 95 -14.65 -2.23 6.92
N GLY A 96 -14.90 -2.89 5.79
CA GLY A 96 -16.19 -2.90 5.10
C GLY A 96 -16.09 -2.54 3.62
N ASP A 97 -16.92 -1.59 3.19
CA ASP A 97 -16.94 -1.11 1.81
C ASP A 97 -15.86 -0.05 1.56
N ASN A 98 -14.76 -0.50 0.95
CA ASN A 98 -13.60 0.33 0.65
C ASN A 98 -13.50 0.70 -0.84
N ILE A 99 -14.61 0.68 -1.58
CA ILE A 99 -14.62 1.01 -3.02
C ILE A 99 -14.08 2.42 -3.27
N ALA A 100 -14.51 3.40 -2.48
CA ALA A 100 -14.04 4.78 -2.61
C ALA A 100 -12.55 4.92 -2.29
N ASP A 101 -12.06 4.22 -1.26
CA ASP A 101 -10.65 4.21 -0.87
C ASP A 101 -9.77 3.58 -1.95
N ALA A 102 -10.24 2.48 -2.55
CA ALA A 102 -9.56 1.81 -3.65
C ALA A 102 -9.42 2.75 -4.87
N PHE A 103 -10.47 3.49 -5.23
CA PHE A 103 -10.37 4.49 -6.31
C PHE A 103 -9.46 5.66 -5.96
N ASN A 104 -9.43 6.09 -4.70
CA ASN A 104 -8.51 7.12 -4.25
C ASN A 104 -7.05 6.66 -4.39
N LEU A 105 -6.74 5.42 -3.96
CA LEU A 105 -5.41 4.84 -4.10
C LEU A 105 -5.01 4.63 -5.57
N ALA A 106 -5.93 4.16 -6.42
CA ALA A 106 -5.70 4.05 -7.86
C ALA A 106 -5.45 5.40 -8.52
N GLY A 107 -6.20 6.44 -8.11
CA GLY A 107 -6.00 7.82 -8.54
C GLY A 107 -4.63 8.37 -8.13
N ALA A 108 -4.20 8.08 -6.89
CA ALA A 108 -2.87 8.43 -6.42
C ALA A 108 -1.77 7.74 -7.23
N ALA A 109 -1.89 6.42 -7.47
CA ALA A 109 -0.94 5.69 -8.30
C ALA A 109 -0.85 6.26 -9.73
N SER A 110 -1.98 6.61 -10.35
CA SER A 110 -1.99 7.25 -11.68
C SER A 110 -1.28 8.60 -11.66
N LYS A 111 -1.55 9.43 -10.64
CA LYS A 111 -0.90 10.72 -10.45
C LYS A 111 0.61 10.56 -10.26
N PHE A 112 1.05 9.59 -9.47
CA PHE A 112 2.46 9.27 -9.26
C PHE A 112 3.17 8.90 -10.56
N LEU A 113 2.50 8.11 -11.41
CA LEU A 113 3.03 7.66 -12.69
C LEU A 113 2.90 8.73 -13.80
N GLY A 114 2.34 9.90 -13.50
CA GLY A 114 2.08 10.94 -14.51
C GLY A 114 1.04 10.53 -15.55
N LEU A 115 0.24 9.49 -15.28
CA LEU A 115 -0.81 9.02 -16.17
C LEU A 115 -1.99 9.98 -16.10
N GLY A 116 -2.28 10.64 -17.22
CA GLY A 116 -3.42 11.52 -17.33
C GLY A 116 -4.73 10.73 -17.27
N LEU A 117 -5.51 10.89 -16.20
CA LEU A 117 -6.85 10.28 -16.09
C LEU A 117 -7.87 10.84 -17.11
N ASN A 118 -7.47 11.78 -17.97
CA ASN A 118 -8.32 12.42 -18.95
C ASN A 118 -8.55 11.56 -20.21
N SER A 119 -7.75 10.50 -20.41
CA SER A 119 -7.91 9.55 -21.51
C SER A 119 -8.59 8.23 -21.10
N LEU A 120 -8.95 8.08 -19.82
CA LEU A 120 -9.60 6.86 -19.31
C LEU A 120 -11.12 7.01 -19.38
N HIS A 121 -11.76 6.19 -20.21
CA HIS A 121 -13.21 6.04 -20.26
C HIS A 121 -13.61 4.90 -19.32
N GLY A 122 -13.94 5.23 -18.07
CA GLY A 122 -14.47 4.28 -17.09
C GLY A 122 -15.99 4.09 -17.21
N ASP A 123 -16.54 3.25 -16.33
CA ASP A 123 -17.97 2.95 -16.27
C ASP A 123 -18.78 4.12 -15.69
N GLU A 124 -20.05 4.27 -16.09
CA GLU A 124 -21.06 5.21 -15.55
C GLU A 124 -20.57 6.65 -15.27
N GLY A 125 -19.67 7.19 -16.11
CA GLY A 125 -19.14 8.56 -15.98
C GLY A 125 -17.92 8.69 -15.05
N GLY A 126 -17.41 7.58 -14.53
CA GLY A 126 -16.15 7.50 -13.78
C GLY A 126 -14.91 7.37 -14.67
N LYS A 127 -13.72 7.55 -14.06
CA LYS A 127 -12.40 7.42 -14.72
C LYS A 127 -11.84 6.00 -14.69
N TRP A 128 -12.53 5.08 -14.02
CA TRP A 128 -12.07 3.72 -13.75
C TRP A 128 -13.11 2.70 -14.19
N VAL A 129 -12.66 1.56 -14.70
CA VAL A 129 -13.52 0.40 -14.99
C VAL A 129 -13.59 -0.45 -13.73
N VAL A 130 -14.80 -0.74 -13.25
CA VAL A 130 -15.00 -1.62 -12.10
C VAL A 130 -14.85 -3.09 -12.50
N PRO A 131 -14.21 -3.93 -11.68
CA PRO A 131 -14.21 -5.37 -11.91
C PRO A 131 -15.64 -5.93 -11.93
N PHE A 132 -15.92 -6.88 -12.82
CA PHE A 132 -17.25 -7.50 -12.93
C PHE A 132 -17.73 -8.12 -11.61
N SER A 133 -16.79 -8.66 -10.81
CA SER A 133 -17.07 -9.24 -9.49
C SER A 133 -17.67 -8.24 -8.49
N TRP A 134 -17.51 -6.93 -8.69
CA TRP A 134 -18.06 -5.91 -7.79
C TRP A 134 -19.57 -5.72 -7.97
N LYS A 135 -20.14 -6.15 -9.11
CA LYS A 135 -21.59 -6.04 -9.36
C LYS A 135 -22.45 -6.83 -8.37
N THR A 136 -21.87 -7.83 -7.71
CA THR A 136 -22.55 -8.68 -6.74
C THR A 136 -22.00 -8.51 -5.33
N VAL A 137 -21.25 -7.42 -5.05
CA VAL A 137 -20.64 -7.19 -3.72
C VAL A 137 -21.71 -7.04 -2.63
N TYR A 138 -22.91 -6.56 -2.99
CA TYR A 138 -24.07 -6.48 -2.11
C TYR A 138 -25.09 -7.61 -2.32
N GLY A 139 -24.67 -8.70 -2.96
CA GLY A 139 -25.54 -9.83 -3.30
C GLY A 139 -26.17 -9.73 -4.69
N PRO A 140 -27.09 -10.66 -5.02
CA PRO A 140 -27.82 -10.63 -6.29
C PRO A 140 -28.75 -9.40 -6.38
N PRO A 141 -29.17 -9.01 -7.60
CA PRO A 141 -30.14 -7.94 -7.77
C PRO A 141 -31.40 -8.19 -6.91
N PRO A 142 -32.00 -7.15 -6.32
CA PRO A 142 -33.21 -7.31 -5.54
C PRO A 142 -34.31 -7.93 -6.39
N ASP A 143 -35.09 -8.82 -5.78
CA ASP A 143 -36.28 -9.37 -6.44
C ASP A 143 -37.31 -8.25 -6.59
N MET A 144 -37.49 -7.75 -7.81
CA MET A 144 -38.41 -6.64 -8.08
C MET A 144 -39.88 -7.03 -7.88
N SER A 145 -40.20 -8.30 -7.64
CA SER A 145 -41.58 -8.74 -7.34
C SER A 145 -42.02 -8.48 -5.89
N ILE A 146 -41.09 -8.09 -5.01
CA ILE A 146 -41.37 -7.79 -3.59
C ILE A 146 -41.60 -6.29 -3.32
N PHE A 147 -41.47 -5.44 -4.34
CA PHE A 147 -41.73 -4.00 -4.33
C PHE A 147 -42.95 -3.66 -5.19
#